data_AF-A0A8C6WCX3-F1
#
_entry.id   AF-A0A8C6WCX3-F1
#
_cell.length_a   1.000
_cell.length_b   1.000
_cell.length_c   1.000
_cell.angle_alpha   90.00
_cell.angle_beta   90.00
_cell.angle_gamma   90.00
#
_symmetry.space_group_name_H-M   'P 1'
#
loop_
_entity.id
_entity.type
_entity.pdbx_description
1 polymer ?
#
loop_
_entity_poly.entity_id
_entity_poly.type
_entity_poly.pdbx_seq_one_letter_code
_entity_poly.pdbx_strand_id
1 'polypeptide(L)'
;MRTLDAGFLLLLEVLLPPVTPAPAEASSSSSNPGSPLSSLEYERFFALLTPTWKAETTCRLRATHGCRNPTILQLDQYENHGLVPDGAVCSDLPYASWFESFCQFSQYRCSNHLYYAKRVRCSQPVSILSPNTLKELESSSEVAPTTMTSAMASHATGKTFQHWESSQHP
;
A
#
# COMPACT_ATOMS: atom_id res chain seq x y z
N MET A 1 -72.61 -56.98 -15.68
CA MET A 1 -72.75 -56.74 -14.22
C MET A 1 -71.42 -56.22 -13.70
N ARG A 2 -71.48 -55.20 -12.80
CA ARG A 2 -70.40 -54.46 -12.10
C ARG A 2 -69.90 -53.19 -12.84
N THR A 3 -70.56 -52.03 -12.72
CA THR A 3 -70.60 -50.98 -11.64
C THR A 3 -69.34 -50.11 -11.53
N LEU A 4 -69.58 -48.79 -11.49
CA LEU A 4 -68.65 -47.66 -11.37
C LEU A 4 -68.00 -47.56 -9.98
N ASP A 5 -66.82 -46.94 -9.91
CA ASP A 5 -66.46 -45.87 -8.94
C ASP A 5 -65.08 -45.30 -9.36
N ALA A 6 -64.97 -44.02 -9.75
CA ALA A 6 -64.74 -42.85 -8.88
C ALA A 6 -63.46 -42.97 -8.05
N GLY A 7 -62.40 -42.27 -8.47
CA GLY A 7 -61.11 -42.31 -7.79
C GLY A 7 -60.23 -41.09 -8.06
N PHE A 8 -60.55 -40.00 -7.36
CA PHE A 8 -59.64 -38.98 -6.82
C PHE A 8 -58.44 -38.49 -7.68
N LEU A 9 -58.61 -37.34 -8.33
CA LEU A 9 -57.50 -36.48 -8.74
C LEU A 9 -56.95 -35.75 -7.49
N LEU A 10 -55.78 -36.17 -7.00
CA LEU A 10 -55.02 -35.43 -6.00
C LEU A 10 -54.25 -34.31 -6.71
N LEU A 11 -54.76 -33.08 -6.64
CA LEU A 11 -54.01 -31.86 -6.92
C LEU A 11 -52.97 -31.65 -5.81
N LEU A 12 -51.68 -31.85 -6.12
CA LEU A 12 -50.60 -31.31 -5.31
C LEU A 12 -50.49 -29.80 -5.61
N GLU A 13 -51.15 -28.99 -4.80
CA GLU A 13 -50.82 -27.57 -4.64
C GLU A 13 -49.45 -27.49 -3.93
N VAL A 14 -48.39 -27.31 -4.70
CA VAL A 14 -47.07 -26.96 -4.14
C VAL A 14 -47.13 -25.47 -3.82
N LEU A 15 -47.40 -25.14 -2.56
CA LEU A 15 -47.28 -23.79 -2.04
C LEU A 15 -45.81 -23.37 -2.07
N LEU A 16 -45.35 -22.78 -3.18
CA LEU A 16 -44.06 -22.09 -3.23
C LEU A 16 -44.18 -20.83 -2.34
N PRO A 17 -43.31 -20.65 -1.34
CA PRO A 17 -43.21 -19.36 -0.67
C PRO A 17 -42.76 -18.31 -1.71
N PRO A 18 -43.29 -17.08 -1.66
CA PRO A 18 -42.79 -16.02 -2.51
C PRO A 18 -41.30 -15.84 -2.20
N VAL A 19 -40.47 -16.10 -3.21
CA VAL A 19 -39.05 -15.70 -3.20
C VAL A 19 -39.08 -14.18 -3.13
N THR A 20 -38.94 -13.68 -1.91
CA THR A 20 -38.68 -12.27 -1.67
C THR A 20 -37.30 -12.03 -2.27
N PRO A 21 -37.14 -11.12 -3.22
CA PRO A 21 -35.81 -10.67 -3.59
C PRO A 21 -35.25 -10.04 -2.32
N ALA A 22 -34.31 -10.72 -1.67
CA ALA A 22 -33.46 -10.09 -0.69
C ALA A 22 -32.90 -8.83 -1.37
N PRO A 23 -32.98 -7.65 -0.74
CA PRO A 23 -32.28 -6.50 -1.26
C PRO A 23 -30.83 -6.95 -1.40
N ALA A 24 -30.37 -7.00 -2.65
CA ALA A 24 -28.96 -6.99 -2.93
C ALA A 24 -28.47 -5.66 -2.37
N GLU A 25 -28.09 -5.67 -1.09
CA GLU A 25 -27.05 -4.79 -0.58
C GLU A 25 -25.77 -5.20 -1.32
N ALA A 26 -25.73 -4.85 -2.61
CA ALA A 26 -24.53 -4.29 -3.15
C ALA A 26 -24.29 -3.06 -2.29
N SER A 27 -23.63 -3.27 -1.14
CA SER A 27 -22.88 -2.24 -0.48
C SER A 27 -21.86 -1.79 -1.52
N SER A 28 -22.28 -0.89 -2.40
CA SER A 28 -21.40 -0.03 -3.16
C SER A 28 -20.79 0.92 -2.14
N SER A 29 -19.96 0.36 -1.24
CA SER A 29 -18.91 1.13 -0.60
C SER A 29 -18.18 1.74 -1.77
N SER A 30 -18.32 3.05 -1.95
CA SER A 30 -17.54 3.82 -2.91
C SER A 30 -16.08 3.64 -2.51
N SER A 31 -15.47 2.59 -3.03
CA SER A 31 -14.12 2.22 -2.70
C SER A 31 -13.23 3.32 -3.24
N ASN A 32 -12.55 4.03 -2.34
CA ASN A 32 -11.72 5.15 -2.72
C ASN A 32 -10.57 4.61 -3.58
N PRO A 33 -10.43 5.03 -4.86
CA PRO A 33 -9.38 4.53 -5.72
C PRO A 33 -8.01 4.68 -5.07
N GLY A 34 -7.18 3.66 -5.13
CA GLY A 34 -5.86 3.67 -4.49
C GLY A 34 -5.87 3.52 -2.98
N SER A 35 -7.01 3.25 -2.35
CA SER A 35 -7.06 2.81 -0.93
C SER A 35 -6.83 1.29 -0.78
N PRO A 36 -6.28 0.81 0.34
CA PRO A 36 -6.10 -0.62 0.58
C PRO A 36 -7.43 -1.35 0.62
N LEU A 37 -7.45 -2.61 0.19
CA LEU A 37 -8.63 -3.48 0.32
C LEU A 37 -8.99 -3.70 1.79
N SER A 38 -10.27 -3.89 2.08
CA SER A 38 -10.73 -4.46 3.35
C SER A 38 -10.32 -5.92 3.49
N SER A 39 -10.44 -6.49 4.70
CA SER A 39 -10.11 -7.90 4.95
C SER A 39 -10.88 -8.86 4.02
N LEU A 40 -12.18 -8.61 3.83
CA LEU A 40 -13.03 -9.44 2.97
C LEU A 40 -12.69 -9.28 1.47
N GLU A 41 -12.31 -8.09 1.04
CA GLU A 41 -11.84 -7.84 -0.32
C GLU A 41 -10.49 -8.52 -0.57
N TYR A 42 -9.58 -8.50 0.41
CA TYR A 42 -8.32 -9.25 0.33
C TYR A 42 -8.53 -10.76 0.21
N GLU A 43 -9.48 -11.33 0.94
CA GLU A 43 -9.81 -12.76 0.81
C GLU A 43 -10.26 -13.10 -0.62
N ARG A 44 -11.14 -12.28 -1.21
CA ARG A 44 -11.59 -12.45 -2.60
C ARG A 44 -10.46 -12.26 -3.61
N PHE A 45 -9.62 -11.25 -3.39
CA PHE A 45 -8.46 -10.99 -4.24
C PHE A 45 -7.47 -12.16 -4.22
N PHE A 46 -7.09 -12.64 -3.03
CA PHE A 46 -6.14 -13.74 -2.88
C PHE A 46 -6.69 -15.08 -3.37
N ALA A 47 -8.02 -15.26 -3.41
CA ALA A 47 -8.61 -16.43 -4.06
C ALA A 47 -8.24 -16.54 -5.56
N LEU A 48 -8.02 -15.42 -6.26
CA LEU A 48 -7.55 -15.42 -7.65
C LEU A 48 -6.12 -15.97 -7.77
N LEU A 49 -5.30 -15.73 -6.74
CA LEU A 49 -3.90 -16.15 -6.67
C LEU A 49 -3.71 -17.49 -5.94
N THR A 50 -4.80 -18.14 -5.56
CA THR A 50 -4.81 -19.44 -4.88
C THR A 50 -5.13 -20.56 -5.88
N PRO A 51 -4.44 -21.70 -5.82
CA PRO A 51 -3.36 -22.05 -4.87
C PRO A 51 -2.00 -21.42 -5.23
N THR A 52 -1.02 -21.57 -4.33
CA THR A 52 0.28 -20.87 -4.34
C THR A 52 1.02 -20.86 -5.69
N TRP A 53 0.91 -21.88 -6.52
CA TRP A 53 1.55 -21.91 -7.85
C TRP A 53 1.07 -20.78 -8.77
N LYS A 54 -0.17 -20.27 -8.59
CA LYS A 54 -0.67 -19.10 -9.33
C LYS A 54 0.04 -17.84 -8.86
N ALA A 55 0.20 -17.64 -7.55
CA ALA A 55 0.97 -16.54 -7.00
C ALA A 55 2.44 -16.58 -7.49
N GLU A 56 3.07 -17.76 -7.47
CA GLU A 56 4.42 -17.98 -8.01
C GLU A 56 4.52 -17.59 -9.49
N THR A 57 3.55 -18.01 -10.30
CA THR A 57 3.51 -17.70 -11.73
C THR A 57 3.40 -16.19 -11.97
N THR A 58 2.50 -15.51 -11.25
CA THR A 58 2.35 -14.05 -11.27
C THR A 58 3.63 -13.36 -10.82
N CYS A 59 4.28 -13.86 -9.77
CA CYS A 59 5.54 -13.33 -9.27
C CYS A 59 6.69 -13.49 -10.28
N ARG A 60 6.76 -14.62 -10.98
CA ARG A 60 7.72 -14.82 -12.08
C ARG A 60 7.46 -13.84 -13.23
N LEU A 61 6.20 -13.60 -13.59
CA LEU A 61 5.83 -12.62 -14.60
C LEU A 61 6.28 -11.20 -14.18
N ARG A 62 6.05 -10.83 -12.92
CA ARG A 62 6.51 -9.54 -12.37
C ARG A 62 8.04 -9.44 -12.39
N ALA A 63 8.76 -10.49 -12.01
CA ALA A 63 10.23 -10.48 -11.98
C ALA A 63 10.84 -10.32 -13.38
N THR A 64 10.21 -10.88 -14.40
CA THR A 64 10.72 -10.89 -15.78
C THR A 64 10.29 -9.69 -16.61
N HIS A 65 9.08 -9.15 -16.37
CA HIS A 65 8.53 -8.05 -17.16
C HIS A 65 8.31 -6.75 -16.38
N GLY A 66 8.52 -6.77 -15.06
CA GLY A 66 8.28 -5.64 -14.18
C GLY A 66 6.80 -5.32 -13.95
N CYS A 67 6.55 -4.31 -13.11
CA CYS A 67 5.18 -3.89 -12.74
C CYS A 67 4.42 -3.17 -13.87
N ARG A 68 5.11 -2.74 -14.93
CA ARG A 68 4.50 -2.09 -16.10
C ARG A 68 3.96 -3.09 -17.12
N ASN A 69 4.19 -4.39 -16.92
CA ASN A 69 3.53 -5.41 -17.72
C ASN A 69 2.00 -5.26 -17.61
N PRO A 70 1.23 -5.22 -18.72
CA PRO A 70 -0.22 -4.95 -18.66
C PRO A 70 -1.00 -5.90 -17.75
N THR A 71 -0.65 -7.19 -17.73
CA THR A 71 -1.29 -8.19 -16.87
C THR A 71 -1.00 -7.91 -15.40
N ILE A 72 0.25 -7.54 -15.06
CA ILE A 72 0.62 -7.17 -13.68
C ILE A 72 -0.06 -5.87 -13.27
N LEU A 73 -0.07 -4.86 -14.14
CA LEU A 73 -0.72 -3.58 -13.86
C LEU A 73 -2.22 -3.77 -13.60
N GLN A 74 -2.90 -4.61 -14.38
CA GLN A 74 -4.32 -4.90 -14.17
C GLN A 74 -4.58 -5.58 -12.82
N LEU A 75 -3.71 -6.52 -12.41
CA LEU A 75 -3.81 -7.15 -11.10
C LEU A 75 -3.55 -6.15 -9.97
N ASP A 76 -2.55 -5.28 -10.13
CA ASP A 76 -2.19 -4.26 -9.15
C ASP A 76 -3.32 -3.22 -9.02
N GLN A 77 -3.95 -2.83 -10.12
CA GLN A 77 -5.14 -1.98 -10.09
C GLN A 77 -6.29 -2.67 -9.35
N TYR A 78 -6.52 -3.96 -9.62
CA TYR A 78 -7.57 -4.71 -8.93
C TYR A 78 -7.33 -4.80 -7.41
N GLU A 79 -6.07 -4.97 -6.97
CA GLU A 79 -5.70 -4.93 -5.54
C GLU A 79 -5.85 -3.53 -4.91
N ASN A 80 -6.00 -2.48 -5.70
CA ASN A 80 -6.00 -1.09 -5.20
C ASN A 80 -7.23 -0.31 -5.66
N HIS A 81 -8.38 -0.95 -5.78
CA HIS A 81 -9.64 -0.29 -6.16
C HIS A 81 -9.55 0.48 -7.49
N GLY A 82 -8.88 -0.12 -8.48
CA GLY A 82 -8.76 0.42 -9.84
C GLY A 82 -7.60 1.39 -10.05
N LEU A 83 -6.93 1.87 -8.99
CA LEU A 83 -5.82 2.81 -9.10
C LEU A 83 -4.63 2.35 -8.24
N VAL A 84 -3.49 2.09 -8.88
CA VAL A 84 -2.25 1.84 -8.13
C VAL A 84 -1.82 3.15 -7.49
N PRO A 85 -1.58 3.20 -6.15
CA PRO A 85 -1.21 4.43 -5.48
C PRO A 85 0.16 4.93 -5.95
N ASP A 86 0.25 6.24 -6.18
CA ASP A 86 1.53 6.91 -6.38
C ASP A 86 2.24 7.09 -5.04
N GLY A 87 3.54 6.80 -5.03
CA GLY A 87 4.37 6.93 -3.84
C GLY A 87 4.17 5.83 -2.80
N ALA A 88 4.49 6.17 -1.56
CA ALA A 88 4.73 5.18 -0.52
C ALA A 88 3.46 4.45 -0.05
N VAL A 89 3.65 3.18 0.33
CA VAL A 89 2.59 2.31 0.86
C VAL A 89 3.03 1.65 2.16
N CYS A 90 2.06 1.31 3.01
CA CYS A 90 2.30 0.60 4.25
C CYS A 90 1.76 -0.83 4.20
N SER A 91 2.40 -1.77 4.88
CA SER A 91 2.00 -3.18 4.90
C SER A 91 1.70 -3.70 6.30
N ASP A 92 1.05 -4.85 6.38
CA ASP A 92 0.81 -5.58 7.62
C ASP A 92 2.02 -6.41 8.11
N LEU A 93 3.18 -6.28 7.45
CA LEU A 93 4.38 -7.04 7.81
C LEU A 93 5.08 -6.44 9.03
N PRO A 94 5.52 -7.27 10.01
CA PRO A 94 6.12 -6.79 11.25
C PRO A 94 7.46 -6.08 11.06
N TYR A 95 8.27 -6.49 10.08
CA TYR A 95 9.63 -5.97 9.85
C TYR A 95 9.78 -5.17 8.55
N ALA A 96 8.68 -4.99 7.81
CA ALA A 96 8.67 -4.29 6.53
C ALA A 96 7.36 -3.51 6.38
N SER A 97 7.10 -2.60 7.30
CA SER A 97 5.82 -1.88 7.40
C SER A 97 5.64 -0.78 6.36
N TRP A 98 6.68 -0.43 5.60
CA TRP A 98 6.66 0.68 4.64
C TRP A 98 7.49 0.36 3.39
N PHE A 99 7.02 0.84 2.24
CA PHE A 99 7.70 0.72 0.94
C PHE A 99 7.53 2.02 0.14
N GLU A 100 8.54 2.38 -0.66
CA GLU A 100 8.52 3.58 -1.51
C GLU A 100 7.44 3.56 -2.60
N SER A 101 7.00 2.37 -3.01
CA SER A 101 5.93 2.20 -4.00
C SER A 101 5.21 0.87 -3.84
N PHE A 102 4.00 0.77 -4.40
CA PHE A 102 3.27 -0.48 -4.48
C PHE A 102 4.01 -1.56 -5.28
N CYS A 103 4.77 -1.14 -6.31
CA CYS A 103 5.60 -2.05 -7.10
C CYS A 103 6.71 -2.67 -6.25
N GLN A 104 7.40 -1.88 -5.42
CA GLN A 104 8.41 -2.37 -4.47
C GLN A 104 7.82 -3.34 -3.45
N PHE A 105 6.68 -2.98 -2.84
CA PHE A 105 5.96 -3.87 -1.93
C PHE A 105 5.64 -5.23 -2.58
N SER A 106 5.12 -5.22 -3.80
CA SER A 106 4.77 -6.45 -4.50
C SER A 106 5.99 -7.28 -4.92
N GLN A 107 7.09 -6.65 -5.31
CA GLN A 107 8.36 -7.34 -5.56
C GLN A 107 8.93 -7.97 -4.29
N TYR A 108 8.84 -7.26 -3.16
CA TYR A 108 9.25 -7.78 -1.87
C TYR A 108 8.44 -9.02 -1.48
N ARG A 109 7.10 -8.98 -1.63
CA ARG A 109 6.22 -10.14 -1.40
C ARG A 109 6.67 -11.34 -2.24
N CYS A 110 6.91 -11.12 -3.52
CA CYS A 110 7.34 -12.17 -4.44
C CYS A 110 8.69 -12.78 -4.07
N SER A 111 9.68 -11.95 -3.74
CA SER A 111 11.04 -12.40 -3.43
C SER A 111 11.15 -13.15 -2.10
N ASN A 112 10.24 -12.85 -1.15
CA ASN A 112 10.21 -13.47 0.17
C ASN A 112 9.12 -14.53 0.32
N HIS A 113 8.42 -14.91 -0.76
CA HIS A 113 7.29 -15.84 -0.74
C HIS A 113 6.14 -15.43 0.20
N LEU A 114 6.01 -14.12 0.47
CA LEU A 114 4.96 -13.52 1.31
C LEU A 114 3.75 -13.11 0.45
N TYR A 115 3.24 -14.06 -0.34
CA TYR A 115 2.27 -13.78 -1.42
C TYR A 115 0.96 -13.13 -0.95
N TYR A 116 0.58 -13.37 0.29
CA TYR A 116 -0.69 -12.92 0.87
C TYR A 116 -0.54 -11.79 1.90
N ALA A 117 0.62 -11.13 1.93
CA ALA A 117 0.81 -9.92 2.74
C ALA A 117 -0.05 -8.77 2.20
N LYS A 118 -0.65 -8.00 3.10
CA LYS A 118 -1.67 -7.00 2.77
C LYS A 118 -1.10 -5.59 2.84
N ARG A 119 -1.62 -4.71 2.01
CA ARG A 119 -1.45 -3.27 2.22
C ARG A 119 -2.39 -2.83 3.34
N VAL A 120 -1.92 -1.90 4.16
CA VAL A 120 -2.71 -1.27 5.22
C VAL A 120 -2.66 0.24 5.07
N ARG A 121 -3.57 0.95 5.74
CA ARG A 121 -3.48 2.40 5.84
C ARG A 121 -2.25 2.76 6.68
N CYS A 122 -1.45 3.71 6.20
CA CYS A 122 -0.31 4.22 6.96
C CYS A 122 -0.80 4.92 8.23
N SER A 123 -0.20 4.58 9.38
CA SER A 123 -0.58 5.10 10.70
C SER A 123 -0.16 6.56 10.92
N GLN A 124 0.76 7.07 10.12
CA GLN A 124 1.16 8.47 10.08
C GLN A 124 1.04 8.98 8.65
N PRO A 125 0.69 10.27 8.43
CA PRO A 125 0.92 10.89 7.14
C PRO A 125 2.41 10.73 6.86
N VAL A 126 2.76 10.01 5.79
CA VAL A 126 4.14 9.82 5.38
C VAL A 126 4.65 11.21 4.99
N SER A 127 5.14 11.96 5.98
CA SER A 127 5.88 13.17 5.75
C SER A 127 7.12 12.68 5.05
N ILE A 128 7.12 12.85 3.72
CA ILE A 128 8.28 12.67 2.86
C ILE A 128 9.43 13.30 3.64
N LEU A 129 10.42 12.50 4.05
CA LEU A 129 11.66 13.02 4.58
C LEU A 129 12.26 13.89 3.47
N SER A 130 11.89 15.17 3.48
CA SER A 130 12.66 16.20 2.82
C SER A 130 13.98 16.25 3.59
N PRO A 131 15.14 16.10 2.93
CA PRO A 131 16.45 16.06 3.61
C PRO A 131 16.81 17.32 4.43
N ASN A 132 15.93 18.33 4.48
CA ASN A 132 16.23 19.63 5.04
C ASN A 132 15.96 19.79 6.54
N THR A 133 15.29 18.83 7.21
CA THR A 133 14.94 19.01 8.63
C THR A 133 16.06 18.66 9.62
N LEU A 134 17.17 18.08 9.16
CA LEU A 134 18.33 17.79 10.03
C LEU A 134 19.19 19.04 10.33
N LYS A 135 18.92 20.20 9.72
CA LYS A 135 19.66 21.44 10.03
C LYS A 135 19.01 22.32 11.09
N GLU A 136 17.78 22.06 11.52
CA GLU A 136 17.06 22.98 12.42
C GLU A 136 17.10 22.58 13.91
N LEU A 137 17.57 21.38 14.24
CA LEU A 137 17.66 20.94 15.66
C LEU A 137 18.96 21.37 16.36
N GLU A 138 19.97 21.85 15.64
CA GLU A 138 21.24 22.31 16.24
C GLU A 138 21.32 23.83 16.47
N SER A 139 20.25 24.58 16.17
CA SER A 139 20.21 26.05 16.31
C SER A 139 19.27 26.53 17.42
N SER A 140 19.03 25.71 18.46
CA SER A 140 18.29 26.10 19.66
C SER A 140 19.19 26.03 20.91
N SER A 141 20.20 26.88 20.93
CA SER A 141 20.85 27.35 22.15
C SER A 141 21.52 28.68 21.87
N GLU A 142 20.71 29.74 21.83
CA GLU A 142 21.22 31.10 21.99
C GLU A 142 20.60 31.70 23.25
N VAL A 143 21.42 31.75 24.29
CA VAL A 143 21.14 32.40 25.58
C VAL A 143 21.16 33.92 25.36
N ALA A 144 20.24 34.59 26.04
CA ALA A 144 19.91 36.01 25.95
C ALA A 144 21.12 36.98 25.90
N PRO A 145 21.01 38.09 25.15
CA PRO A 145 22.07 39.09 25.06
C PRO A 145 22.11 39.96 26.31
N THR A 146 23.25 40.01 26.98
CA THR A 146 23.55 41.03 27.99
C THR A 146 24.30 42.18 27.34
N THR A 147 23.73 43.38 27.51
CA THR A 147 24.25 44.70 27.20
C THR A 147 25.72 44.89 27.61
N MET A 148 26.53 45.52 26.74
CA MET A 148 27.43 46.67 27.03
C MET A 148 28.12 47.12 25.72
N THR A 149 28.04 48.41 25.45
CA THR A 149 28.58 49.11 24.27
C THR A 149 29.89 49.81 24.63
N SER A 150 30.79 49.93 23.65
CA SER A 150 31.98 50.83 23.57
C SER A 150 33.28 50.30 24.21
N ALA A 151 34.50 50.40 23.66
CA ALA A 151 35.06 51.17 22.54
C ALA A 151 36.39 50.56 21.99
N MET A 152 36.62 50.74 20.68
CA MET A 152 37.86 51.04 19.90
C MET A 152 39.23 50.31 20.06
N ALA A 153 39.82 50.07 18.86
CA ALA A 153 41.26 50.02 18.48
C ALA A 153 42.07 48.75 18.86
N SER A 154 42.99 48.17 18.09
CA SER A 154 43.63 48.47 16.79
C SER A 154 44.57 47.32 16.35
N HIS A 155 44.87 47.25 15.05
CA HIS A 155 46.07 46.67 14.37
C HIS A 155 46.34 45.14 14.35
N ALA A 156 46.32 44.58 13.13
CA ALA A 156 47.45 43.98 12.36
C ALA A 156 47.85 42.56 12.81
N THR A 157 48.14 41.55 11.99
CA THR A 157 48.78 41.44 10.68
C THR A 157 48.46 40.04 10.13
N GLY A 158 48.42 39.86 8.82
CA GLY A 158 47.97 38.63 8.17
C GLY A 158 48.87 37.39 8.36
N LYS A 159 48.31 36.26 7.90
CA LYS A 159 49.04 35.14 7.27
C LYS A 159 48.04 34.21 6.58
N THR A 160 48.02 34.32 5.26
CA THR A 160 47.60 33.29 4.29
C THR A 160 48.37 31.99 4.53
N PHE A 161 47.68 30.84 4.62
CA PHE A 161 48.13 29.47 4.29
C PHE A 161 46.92 28.55 4.54
N GLN A 162 46.60 27.49 3.79
CA GLN A 162 46.84 27.08 2.42
C GLN A 162 45.76 26.04 2.11
N HIS A 163 45.31 26.05 0.86
CA HIS A 163 44.58 25.00 0.14
C HIS A 163 45.18 23.60 0.37
N TRP A 164 44.34 22.61 0.69
CA TRP A 164 44.68 21.19 0.53
C TRP A 164 43.59 20.52 -0.31
N GLU A 165 44.02 20.02 -1.45
CA GLU A 165 43.26 19.23 -2.41
C GLU A 165 43.78 17.80 -2.43
N SER A 166 42.82 16.87 -2.47
CA SER A 166 42.82 15.52 -3.04
C SER A 166 44.09 14.67 -3.02
N SER A 167 43.93 13.41 -2.60
CA SER A 167 44.64 12.29 -3.23
C SER A 167 43.79 11.02 -3.27
N GLN A 168 43.85 10.45 -4.47
CA GLN A 168 43.23 9.25 -5.03
C GLN A 168 44.06 7.99 -4.76
N HIS A 169 43.42 6.84 -5.06
CA HIS A 169 43.97 5.56 -5.53
C HIS A 169 44.53 4.53 -4.51
N PRO A 170 44.57 3.23 -4.88
CA PRO A 170 44.18 2.58 -6.16
C PRO A 170 42.92 1.70 -6.10
#